data_AF-A0A809R2A5-F1
#
_entry.id   AF-A0A809R2A5-F1
#
_cell.length_a   1.000
_cell.length_b   1.000
_cell.length_c   1.000
_cell.angle_alpha   90.00
_cell.angle_beta   90.00
_cell.angle_gamma   90.00
#
_symmetry.space_group_name_H-M   'P 1'
#
loop_
_entity.id
_entity.type
_entity.pdbx_description
1 polymer ?
#
loop_
_entity_poly.entity_id
_entity_poly.type
_entity_poly.pdbx_seq_one_letter_code
_entity_poly.pdbx_strand_id
1 'polypeptide(L)'
;MPRKLKSLLAATVAAGALAAFPAQAQVINLDAQSTTTASPYAMVFGAGTYQVFDVGPGDVAGATYAAWNPWGAGAGGCDTSGGGCDWGWYRRWYMDFGTGEVGNNDGFFANAALALANAKTGDPHSFTLLVPTTVTFWIADSPYYDNSGGVSLSIAAVPEPETWALMLAGLGLLGAMGRRRRV
;
A
#
# COMPACT_ATOMS: atom_id res chain seq x y z
N MET A 1 32.53 -23.11 62.89
CA MET A 1 31.84 -23.62 61.69
C MET A 1 31.00 -22.50 61.07
N PRO A 2 31.45 -21.84 59.98
CA PRO A 2 30.66 -20.81 59.31
C PRO A 2 29.90 -21.39 58.09
N ARG A 3 28.57 -21.26 58.08
CA ARG A 3 27.72 -21.58 56.92
C ARG A 3 27.75 -20.39 55.95
N LYS A 4 28.29 -20.58 54.74
CA LYS A 4 28.21 -19.60 53.64
C LYS A 4 26.83 -19.69 52.98
N LEU A 5 26.01 -18.66 53.14
CA LEU A 5 24.78 -18.44 52.40
C LEU A 5 25.15 -17.94 50.99
N LYS A 6 24.93 -18.76 49.96
CA LYS A 6 25.12 -18.34 48.56
C LYS A 6 23.81 -17.74 48.05
N SER A 7 23.87 -16.43 47.79
CA SER A 7 22.83 -15.64 47.15
C SER A 7 22.59 -16.12 45.71
N LEU A 8 21.33 -16.37 45.36
CA LEU A 8 20.87 -16.64 44.00
C LEU A 8 19.83 -15.57 43.66
N LEU A 9 20.26 -14.47 43.04
CA LEU A 9 19.36 -13.60 42.28
C LEU A 9 19.17 -14.23 40.90
N ALA A 10 17.97 -14.76 40.65
CA ALA A 10 17.51 -15.08 39.32
C ALA A 10 16.89 -13.83 38.70
N ALA A 11 17.61 -13.19 37.77
CA ALA A 11 17.05 -12.14 36.93
C ALA A 11 16.30 -12.79 35.76
N THR A 12 14.98 -12.86 35.86
CA THR A 12 14.09 -13.15 34.73
C THR A 12 13.99 -11.91 33.85
N VAL A 13 14.74 -11.88 32.75
CA VAL A 13 14.50 -10.95 31.64
C VAL A 13 13.35 -11.52 30.82
N ALA A 14 12.14 -11.02 31.06
CA ALA A 14 11.01 -11.24 30.16
C ALA A 14 11.20 -10.34 28.94
N ALA A 15 11.91 -10.83 27.92
CA ALA A 15 11.93 -10.21 26.61
C ALA A 15 10.56 -10.43 25.96
N GLY A 16 9.67 -9.45 26.10
CA GLY A 16 8.44 -9.39 25.33
C GLY A 16 8.79 -9.18 23.86
N ALA A 17 8.85 -10.27 23.09
CA ALA A 17 8.89 -10.20 21.64
C ALA A 17 7.55 -9.60 21.18
N LEU A 18 7.54 -8.29 20.90
CA LEU A 18 6.50 -7.69 20.08
C LEU A 18 6.62 -8.33 18.70
N ALA A 19 5.81 -9.35 18.44
CA ALA A 19 5.66 -9.90 17.10
C ALA A 19 5.17 -8.75 16.20
N ALA A 20 6.03 -8.30 15.28
CA ALA A 20 5.62 -7.45 14.19
C ALA A 20 4.69 -8.27 13.30
N PHE A 21 3.38 -8.17 13.54
CA PHE A 21 2.40 -8.69 12.60
C PHE A 21 2.59 -7.93 11.28
N PRO A 22 2.63 -8.60 10.12
CA PRO A 22 2.58 -7.88 8.86
C PRO A 22 1.30 -7.05 8.87
N ALA A 23 1.43 -5.73 8.71
CA ALA A 23 0.28 -4.86 8.56
C ALA A 23 -0.54 -5.39 7.39
N GLN A 24 -1.79 -5.78 7.67
CA GLN A 24 -2.71 -6.22 6.62
C GLN A 24 -2.84 -5.12 5.57
N ALA A 25 -2.85 -5.50 4.30
CA ALA A 25 -3.04 -4.55 3.21
C ALA A 25 -4.35 -3.76 3.43
N GLN A 26 -4.25 -2.43 3.36
CA GLN A 26 -5.37 -1.52 3.54
C GLN A 26 -5.90 -1.09 2.18
N VAL A 27 -7.21 -1.21 1.98
CA VAL A 27 -7.88 -0.76 0.77
C VAL A 27 -8.43 0.66 1.00
N ILE A 28 -8.14 1.56 0.08
CA ILE A 28 -8.73 2.92 0.03
C ILE A 28 -9.52 3.09 -1.25
N ASN A 29 -10.62 3.83 -1.17
CA ASN A 29 -11.51 4.11 -2.29
C ASN A 29 -11.56 5.62 -2.51
N LEU A 30 -11.00 6.08 -3.61
CA LEU A 30 -10.99 7.48 -4.04
C LEU A 30 -12.17 7.68 -4.98
N ASP A 31 -13.19 8.39 -4.53
CA ASP A 31 -14.35 8.73 -5.36
C ASP A 31 -14.05 9.97 -6.19
N ALA A 32 -14.34 9.92 -7.50
CA ALA A 32 -13.91 10.96 -8.44
C ALA A 32 -14.62 12.31 -8.28
N GLN A 33 -15.73 12.36 -7.52
CA GLN A 33 -16.44 13.61 -7.24
C GLN A 33 -16.07 14.21 -5.88
N SER A 34 -15.73 13.36 -4.91
CA SER A 34 -15.57 13.76 -3.51
C SER A 34 -14.14 13.67 -2.97
N THR A 35 -13.31 12.78 -3.51
CA THR A 35 -11.90 12.64 -3.08
C THR A 35 -10.98 13.45 -3.99
N THR A 36 -10.96 14.76 -3.77
CA THR A 36 -10.42 15.78 -4.68
C THR A 36 -9.15 16.43 -4.14
N THR A 37 -8.49 17.30 -4.93
CA THR A 37 -7.40 18.16 -4.41
C THR A 37 -7.82 19.03 -3.21
N ALA A 38 -9.09 19.43 -3.13
CA ALA A 38 -9.61 20.23 -2.02
C ALA A 38 -10.04 19.38 -0.80
N SER A 39 -10.29 18.08 -1.00
CA SER A 39 -10.69 17.14 0.04
C SER A 39 -10.03 15.78 -0.19
N PRO A 40 -8.71 15.69 0.04
CA PRO A 40 -7.98 14.45 -0.18
C PRO A 40 -8.27 13.42 0.92
N TYR A 41 -8.15 12.13 0.58
CA TYR A 41 -8.15 11.05 1.55
C TYR A 41 -6.81 11.05 2.28
N ALA A 42 -6.82 11.22 3.60
CA ALA A 42 -5.59 11.30 4.41
C ALA A 42 -5.43 10.07 5.32
N MET A 43 -4.23 9.53 5.38
CA MET A 43 -3.89 8.43 6.28
C MET A 43 -2.49 8.61 6.88
N VAL A 44 -2.34 8.29 8.17
CA VAL A 44 -1.04 8.29 8.83
C VAL A 44 -0.38 6.92 8.62
N PHE A 45 0.81 6.93 8.05
CA PHE A 45 1.67 5.75 7.92
C PHE A 45 2.84 5.89 8.89
N GLY A 46 3.31 4.76 9.43
CA GLY A 46 4.57 4.72 10.18
C GLY A 46 5.79 4.85 9.26
N ALA A 47 6.98 4.98 9.84
CA ALA A 47 8.22 4.83 9.07
C ALA A 47 8.30 3.42 8.44
N GLY A 48 8.85 3.33 7.24
CA GLY A 48 8.97 2.08 6.47
C GLY A 48 8.73 2.26 4.98
N THR A 49 8.91 1.18 4.22
CA THR A 49 8.59 1.12 2.80
C THR A 49 7.19 0.58 2.59
N TYR A 50 6.42 1.22 1.72
CA TYR A 50 5.07 0.83 1.35
C TYR A 50 4.96 0.63 -0.15
N GLN A 51 4.07 -0.27 -0.54
CA GLN A 51 3.67 -0.52 -1.91
C GLN A 51 2.19 -0.22 -2.06
N VAL A 52 1.86 0.51 -3.13
CA VAL A 52 0.51 0.81 -3.57
C VAL A 52 0.24 0.01 -4.84
N PHE A 53 -0.90 -0.68 -4.87
CA PHE A 53 -1.37 -1.47 -6.00
C PHE A 53 -2.71 -0.94 -6.49
N ASP A 54 -2.86 -0.87 -7.81
CA ASP A 54 -4.12 -0.61 -8.47
C ASP A 54 -5.04 -1.85 -8.39
N VAL A 55 -6.17 -1.70 -7.68
CA VAL A 55 -7.17 -2.75 -7.49
C VAL A 55 -8.56 -2.31 -7.94
N GLY A 56 -9.42 -3.27 -8.30
CA GLY A 56 -10.83 -3.07 -8.58
C GLY A 56 -11.72 -4.02 -7.77
N PRO A 57 -13.05 -3.93 -7.94
CA PRO A 57 -14.02 -4.67 -7.13
C PRO A 57 -13.87 -6.20 -7.12
N GLY A 58 -13.27 -6.75 -8.18
CA GLY A 58 -13.01 -8.19 -8.29
C GLY A 58 -11.66 -8.65 -7.72
N ASP A 59 -10.79 -7.73 -7.32
CA ASP A 59 -9.41 -8.05 -6.95
C ASP A 59 -9.22 -8.28 -5.45
N VAL A 60 -9.76 -7.37 -4.62
CA VAL A 60 -9.63 -7.41 -3.16
C VAL A 60 -10.94 -7.00 -2.48
N ALA A 61 -11.25 -7.59 -1.34
CA ALA A 61 -12.43 -7.25 -0.57
C ALA A 61 -12.40 -5.77 -0.14
N GLY A 62 -13.49 -5.06 -0.38
CA GLY A 62 -13.63 -3.63 -0.04
C GLY A 62 -13.21 -2.66 -1.14
N ALA A 63 -12.61 -3.12 -2.24
CA ALA A 63 -12.42 -2.29 -3.43
C ALA A 63 -13.78 -2.06 -4.12
N THR A 64 -14.02 -0.82 -4.57
CA THR A 64 -15.32 -0.38 -5.11
C THR A 64 -15.24 0.20 -6.51
N TYR A 65 -14.07 0.65 -6.94
CA TYR A 65 -13.92 1.36 -8.21
C TYR A 65 -12.84 0.73 -9.11
N ALA A 66 -13.17 0.61 -10.39
CA ALA A 66 -12.26 0.12 -11.42
C ALA A 66 -11.55 1.26 -12.16
N ALA A 67 -12.21 2.38 -12.41
CA ALA A 67 -11.64 3.57 -13.02
C ALA A 67 -12.65 4.71 -12.88
N TRP A 68 -12.27 5.90 -13.34
CA TRP A 68 -13.16 7.04 -13.40
C TRP A 68 -13.13 7.72 -14.77
N ASN A 69 -14.08 8.61 -14.99
CA ASN A 69 -14.20 9.40 -16.19
C ASN A 69 -14.67 10.82 -15.85
N PRO A 70 -13.97 11.87 -16.32
CA PRO A 70 -14.19 13.26 -15.97
C PRO A 70 -15.39 13.88 -16.71
N TRP A 71 -15.84 13.25 -17.80
CA TRP A 71 -16.94 13.73 -18.64
C TRP A 71 -18.19 12.87 -18.48
N GLY A 72 -18.37 12.24 -17.31
CA GLY A 72 -19.45 11.31 -17.03
C GLY A 72 -19.20 9.90 -17.56
N ALA A 73 -20.25 9.15 -17.92
CA ALA A 73 -20.12 7.78 -18.40
C ALA A 73 -20.06 7.73 -19.94
N GLY A 74 -18.92 7.31 -20.51
CA GLY A 74 -18.78 7.05 -21.96
C GLY A 74 -17.32 7.00 -22.43
N ALA A 75 -17.09 6.73 -23.71
CA ALA A 75 -15.77 6.88 -24.34
C ALA A 75 -15.90 7.10 -25.85
N GLY A 76 -14.90 7.70 -26.49
CA GLY A 76 -14.85 7.92 -27.93
C GLY A 76 -13.45 8.20 -28.45
N GLY A 77 -13.27 8.00 -29.76
CA GLY A 77 -11.96 8.16 -30.42
C GLY A 77 -10.96 7.03 -30.13
N CYS A 78 -11.41 5.89 -29.62
CA CYS A 78 -10.52 4.78 -29.25
C CYS A 78 -10.00 3.99 -30.45
N ASP A 79 -8.82 3.39 -30.30
CA ASP A 79 -8.28 2.40 -31.23
C ASP A 79 -9.04 1.05 -31.16
N THR A 80 -8.63 0.08 -31.99
CA THR A 80 -9.26 -1.26 -32.05
C THR A 80 -9.06 -2.10 -30.78
N SER A 81 -8.09 -1.75 -29.95
CA SER A 81 -7.83 -2.38 -28.66
C SER A 81 -8.59 -1.70 -27.52
N GLY A 82 -9.32 -0.61 -27.82
CA GLY A 82 -10.02 0.20 -26.83
C GLY A 82 -9.09 1.11 -26.01
N GLY A 83 -7.86 1.33 -26.46
CA GLY A 83 -6.93 2.30 -25.90
C GLY A 83 -6.88 3.58 -26.73
N GLY A 84 -6.04 4.54 -26.30
CA GLY A 84 -5.75 5.76 -27.06
C GLY A 84 -6.99 6.61 -27.36
N CYS A 85 -7.99 6.59 -26.49
CA CYS A 85 -9.23 7.34 -26.72
C CYS A 85 -9.00 8.85 -26.61
N ASP A 86 -9.76 9.64 -27.38
CA ASP A 86 -9.81 11.10 -27.23
C ASP A 86 -10.46 11.50 -25.89
N TRP A 87 -11.45 10.71 -25.48
CA TRP A 87 -12.11 10.81 -24.19
C TRP A 87 -12.58 9.43 -23.74
N GLY A 88 -12.59 9.19 -22.43
CA GLY A 88 -12.97 7.88 -21.91
C GLY A 88 -12.63 7.67 -20.45
N TRP A 89 -12.50 6.40 -20.09
CA TRP A 89 -12.13 5.97 -18.75
C TRP A 89 -10.64 6.03 -18.56
N TYR A 90 -10.19 6.49 -17.41
CA TYR A 90 -8.79 6.44 -17.05
C TYR A 90 -8.62 6.24 -15.56
N ARG A 91 -7.39 5.96 -15.16
CA ARG A 91 -7.08 5.54 -13.79
C ARG A 91 -5.96 6.36 -13.18
N ARG A 92 -6.15 7.67 -13.21
CA ARG A 92 -5.21 8.63 -12.62
C ARG A 92 -5.58 8.88 -11.17
N TRP A 93 -4.57 8.85 -10.32
CA TRP A 93 -4.65 9.21 -8.92
C TRP A 93 -3.31 9.78 -8.50
N TYR A 94 -3.33 10.50 -7.40
CA TYR A 94 -2.18 11.22 -6.88
C TYR A 94 -2.01 10.95 -5.40
N MET A 95 -0.77 11.07 -4.93
CA MET A 95 -0.39 11.04 -3.53
C MET A 95 0.68 12.08 -3.21
N ASP A 96 0.69 12.55 -1.97
CA ASP A 96 1.75 13.43 -1.44
C ASP A 96 2.00 13.10 0.04
N PHE A 97 3.26 13.22 0.41
CA PHE A 97 3.80 12.97 1.74
C PHE A 97 4.64 14.17 2.23
N GLY A 98 4.36 15.37 1.71
CA GLY A 98 4.97 16.64 2.09
C GLY A 98 6.19 17.03 1.24
N THR A 99 6.47 16.31 0.17
CA THR A 99 7.65 16.55 -0.71
C THR A 99 7.28 16.76 -2.17
N GLY A 100 6.00 16.76 -2.50
CA GLY A 100 5.51 16.91 -3.86
C GLY A 100 4.67 15.72 -4.30
N GLU A 101 3.84 15.99 -5.30
CA GLU A 101 2.87 15.06 -5.85
C GLU A 101 3.53 13.95 -6.68
N VAL A 102 3.12 12.71 -6.43
CA VAL A 102 3.42 11.53 -7.25
C VAL A 102 2.10 10.91 -7.66
N GLY A 103 1.95 10.48 -8.91
CA GLY A 103 0.71 9.85 -9.37
C GLY A 103 0.92 8.95 -10.57
N ASN A 104 -0.13 8.19 -10.89
CA ASN A 104 -0.20 7.40 -12.11
C ASN A 104 -0.89 8.22 -13.24
N ASN A 105 -0.44 8.09 -14.49
CA ASN A 105 -1.07 8.64 -15.67
C ASN A 105 -1.17 7.60 -16.81
N ASP A 106 -2.31 6.92 -16.90
CA ASP A 106 -2.50 5.79 -17.82
C ASP A 106 -3.14 6.14 -19.18
N GLY A 107 -3.48 7.39 -19.44
CA GLY A 107 -4.24 7.74 -20.65
C GLY A 107 -5.69 7.20 -20.64
N PHE A 108 -6.41 7.37 -21.74
CA PHE A 108 -7.84 7.08 -21.84
C PHE A 108 -8.16 5.75 -22.54
N PHE A 109 -9.20 5.08 -22.04
CA PHE A 109 -9.65 3.77 -22.48
C PHE A 109 -11.17 3.71 -22.67
N ALA A 110 -11.60 2.76 -23.51
CA ALA A 110 -12.99 2.61 -23.91
C ALA A 110 -13.92 2.20 -22.74
N ASN A 111 -13.38 1.58 -21.70
CA ASN A 111 -14.12 1.17 -20.51
C ASN A 111 -13.23 1.09 -19.27
N ALA A 112 -13.87 1.06 -18.09
CA ALA A 112 -13.19 1.04 -16.80
C ALA A 112 -12.29 -0.18 -16.58
N ALA A 113 -12.64 -1.34 -17.15
CA ALA A 113 -11.87 -2.57 -16.97
C ALA A 113 -10.54 -2.51 -17.75
N LEU A 114 -10.54 -1.93 -18.96
CA LEU A 114 -9.31 -1.70 -19.73
C LEU A 114 -8.41 -0.68 -19.03
N ALA A 115 -8.98 0.41 -18.50
CA ALA A 115 -8.22 1.39 -17.72
C ALA A 115 -7.56 0.74 -16.48
N LEU A 116 -8.29 -0.11 -15.75
CA LEU A 116 -7.72 -0.87 -14.62
C LEU A 116 -6.62 -1.83 -15.05
N ALA A 117 -6.83 -2.57 -16.14
CA ALA A 117 -5.86 -3.53 -16.63
C ALA A 117 -4.56 -2.83 -17.06
N ASN A 118 -4.64 -1.63 -17.64
CA ASN A 118 -3.48 -0.85 -18.01
C ASN A 118 -2.72 -0.31 -16.79
N ALA A 119 -3.42 0.28 -15.81
CA ALA A 119 -2.80 0.81 -14.59
C ALA A 119 -1.95 -0.24 -13.86
N LYS A 120 -2.48 -1.46 -13.75
CA LYS A 120 -1.77 -2.61 -13.16
C LYS A 120 -0.45 -2.98 -13.82
N THR A 121 -0.17 -2.48 -15.02
CA THR A 121 1.15 -2.68 -15.66
C THR A 121 2.25 -1.81 -15.04
N GLY A 122 1.88 -0.72 -14.35
CA GLY A 122 2.78 0.15 -13.61
C GLY A 122 2.98 -0.25 -12.14
N ASP A 123 2.20 -1.21 -11.64
CA ASP A 123 2.28 -1.67 -10.25
C ASP A 123 3.55 -2.48 -9.94
N PRO A 124 4.02 -2.47 -8.66
CA PRO A 124 3.56 -1.60 -7.57
C PRO A 124 4.23 -0.24 -7.59
N HIS A 125 3.52 0.80 -7.15
CA HIS A 125 4.11 2.08 -6.82
C HIS A 125 4.71 2.02 -5.40
N SER A 126 6.01 2.28 -5.26
CA SER A 126 6.72 2.17 -3.98
C SER A 126 7.14 3.53 -3.43
N PHE A 127 7.00 3.73 -2.12
CA PHE A 127 7.55 4.89 -1.41
C PHE A 127 8.10 4.48 -0.04
N THR A 128 9.02 5.27 0.50
CA THR A 128 9.63 5.02 1.82
C THR A 128 9.50 6.26 2.69
N LEU A 129 9.03 6.07 3.92
CA LEU A 129 8.90 7.09 4.94
C LEU A 129 9.97 6.88 6.02
N LEU A 130 10.72 7.93 6.36
CA LEU A 130 11.75 7.86 7.40
C LEU A 130 11.18 8.05 8.81
N VAL A 131 10.00 8.65 8.89
CA VAL A 131 9.27 8.97 10.12
C VAL A 131 7.78 8.74 9.86
N PRO A 132 6.95 8.65 10.91
CA PRO A 132 5.51 8.65 10.72
C PRO A 132 5.04 9.91 9.98
N THR A 133 4.31 9.73 8.89
CA THR A 133 3.90 10.81 7.97
C THR A 133 2.45 10.63 7.57
N THR A 134 1.71 11.74 7.50
CA THR A 134 0.39 11.77 6.87
C THR A 134 0.58 11.78 5.36
N VAL A 135 0.08 10.76 4.69
CA VAL A 135 0.04 10.67 3.22
C VAL A 135 -1.38 10.97 2.77
N THR A 136 -1.52 11.87 1.80
CA THR A 136 -2.79 12.21 1.18
C THR A 136 -2.91 11.53 -0.18
N PHE A 137 -4.13 11.16 -0.57
CA PHE A 137 -4.49 10.57 -1.85
C PHE A 137 -5.68 11.29 -2.45
N TRP A 138 -5.66 11.54 -3.76
CA TRP A 138 -6.77 12.22 -4.44
C TRP A 138 -6.83 11.95 -5.93
N ILE A 139 -7.96 12.33 -6.51
CA ILE A 139 -8.15 12.51 -7.94
C ILE A 139 -8.11 14.01 -8.24
N ALA A 140 -7.36 14.41 -9.27
CA ALA A 140 -7.28 15.82 -9.68
C ALA A 140 -8.04 16.02 -10.99
N ASP A 141 -9.01 16.91 -10.94
CA ASP A 141 -9.81 17.33 -12.08
C ASP A 141 -10.45 18.71 -11.86
N SER A 142 -11.06 19.28 -12.89
CA SER A 142 -11.99 20.40 -12.74
C SER A 142 -12.87 20.55 -14.00
N PRO A 143 -14.20 20.59 -13.86
CA PRO A 143 -14.98 20.42 -12.62
C PRO A 143 -14.99 18.98 -12.08
N TYR A 144 -15.53 18.76 -10.88
CA TYR A 144 -15.64 17.42 -10.26
C TYR A 144 -17.05 16.83 -10.32
N TYR A 145 -18.08 17.66 -10.52
CA TYR A 145 -19.47 17.22 -10.36
C TYR A 145 -19.98 16.36 -11.53
N ASP A 146 -19.30 16.42 -12.67
CA ASP A 146 -19.55 15.63 -13.87
C ASP A 146 -18.71 14.34 -13.92
N ASN A 147 -17.84 14.13 -12.94
CA ASN A 147 -17.03 12.92 -12.88
C ASN A 147 -17.90 11.71 -12.54
N SER A 148 -17.50 10.53 -13.02
CA SER A 148 -18.14 9.27 -12.66
C SER A 148 -17.11 8.21 -12.27
N GLY A 149 -17.43 7.35 -11.31
CA GLY A 149 -16.55 6.28 -10.83
C GLY A 149 -15.52 6.75 -9.81
N GLY A 150 -14.37 6.08 -9.79
CA GLY A 150 -13.30 6.34 -8.83
C GLY A 150 -12.08 5.43 -9.03
N VAL A 151 -11.18 5.41 -8.05
CA VAL A 151 -10.01 4.51 -8.02
C VAL A 151 -9.96 3.81 -6.68
N SER A 152 -9.78 2.48 -6.68
CA SER A 152 -9.48 1.72 -5.46
C SER A 152 -8.01 1.34 -5.41
N LEU A 153 -7.33 1.60 -4.30
CA LEU A 153 -5.92 1.28 -4.11
C LEU A 153 -5.75 0.32 -2.94
N SER A 154 -4.84 -0.63 -3.07
CA SER A 154 -4.42 -1.52 -1.98
C SER A 154 -3.01 -1.15 -1.56
N ILE A 155 -2.83 -0.79 -0.29
CA ILE A 155 -1.57 -0.31 0.27
C ILE A 155 -1.07 -1.30 1.30
N ALA A 156 0.18 -1.75 1.17
CA ALA A 156 0.79 -2.70 2.10
C ALA A 156 2.22 -2.26 2.47
N ALA A 157 2.60 -2.48 3.73
CA ALA A 157 3.98 -2.31 4.16
C ALA A 157 4.84 -3.45 3.59
N VAL A 158 6.02 -3.13 3.06
CA VAL A 158 7.02 -4.11 2.63
C VAL A 158 7.79 -4.56 3.86
N PRO A 159 7.77 -5.85 4.23
CA PRO A 159 8.56 -6.35 5.35
C PRO A 159 10.04 -6.10 5.10
N GLU A 160 10.74 -5.49 6.06
CA GLU A 160 12.17 -5.20 5.90
C GLU A 160 12.97 -6.51 5.72
N PRO A 161 13.83 -6.63 4.68
CA PRO A 161 14.61 -7.84 4.40
C PRO A 161 15.45 -8.30 5.60
N GLU A 162 15.92 -7.34 6.41
CA GLU A 162 16.76 -7.58 7.57
C GLU A 162 16.02 -8.33 8.68
N THR A 163 14.70 -8.14 8.80
CA THR A 163 13.89 -8.85 9.79
C THR A 163 13.90 -10.37 9.52
N TRP A 164 13.85 -10.77 8.25
CA TRP A 164 13.96 -12.16 7.84
C TRP A 164 15.35 -12.73 8.10
N ALA A 165 16.39 -11.96 7.76
CA ALA A 165 17.77 -12.36 8.01
C ALA A 165 18.05 -12.55 9.50
N LEU A 166 17.61 -11.62 10.36
CA LEU A 166 17.77 -11.70 11.80
C LEU A 166 16.92 -12.81 12.43
N MET A 167 15.70 -13.03 11.94
CA MET A 167 14.86 -14.16 12.35
C MET A 167 15.52 -15.50 12.01
N LEU A 168 15.99 -15.66 10.77
CA LEU A 168 16.68 -16.88 10.32
C LEU A 168 18.01 -17.07 11.06
N ALA A 169 18.76 -16.01 11.29
CA ALA A 169 19.98 -16.05 12.11
C ALA A 169 19.66 -16.48 13.55
N GLY A 170 18.61 -15.92 14.17
CA GLY A 170 18.14 -16.30 15.50
C GLY A 170 17.75 -17.78 15.57
N LEU A 171 16.95 -18.26 14.62
CA LEU A 171 16.55 -19.66 14.53
C LEU A 171 17.73 -20.60 14.27
N GLY A 172 18.67 -20.19 13.41
CA GLY A 172 19.90 -20.93 13.12
C GLY A 172 20.77 -21.10 14.36
N LEU A 173 20.92 -20.04 15.16
CA LEU A 173 21.64 -20.09 16.44
C LEU A 173 20.97 -21.03 17.45
N LEU A 174 19.64 -20.95 17.58
CA LEU A 174 18.87 -21.83 18.47
C LEU A 174 18.99 -23.31 18.04
N GLY A 175 18.92 -23.60 16.74
CA GLY A 175 19.12 -24.94 16.20
C GLY A 175 20.53 -25.49 16.46
N ALA A 176 21.56 -24.67 16.25
CA ALA A 176 22.94 -25.04 16.53
C ALA A 176 23.18 -25.34 18.02
N MET A 177 22.61 -24.53 18.92
CA MET A 177 22.65 -24.78 20.36
C MET A 177 21.92 -26.07 20.75
N GLY A 178 20.76 -26.34 20.14
CA GLY A 178 20.01 -27.59 20.35
C GLY A 178 20.80 -28.83 19.94
N ARG A 179 21.52 -28.77 18.80
CA ARG A 179 22.39 -29.86 18.35
C ARG A 179 23.52 -30.14 19.33
N ARG A 180 24.15 -29.11 19.89
CA ARG A 180 25.23 -29.24 20.89
C ARG A 180 24.80 -29.90 22.20
N ARG A 181 23.50 -30.00 22.50
CA ARG A 181 23.00 -30.68 23.71
C ARG A 181 22.72 -32.17 23.50
N ARG A 182 22.67 -32.64 22.25
CA ARG A 182 22.42 -34.05 21.91
C ARG A 182 23.70 -34.84 21.61
N VAL A 183 24.80 -34.15 21.33
CA VAL A 183 26.15 -34.72 21.22
C VAL A 183 26.83 -34.57 22.57
#